data_AF-A0A951CE68-F1
#
_entry.id   AF-A0A951CE68-F1
#
_cell.length_a   1.000
_cell.length_b   1.000
_cell.length_c   1.000
_cell.angle_alpha   90.00
_cell.angle_beta   90.00
_cell.angle_gamma   90.00
#
_symmetry.space_group_name_H-M   'P 1'
#
loop_
_entity.id
_entity.type
_entity.pdbx_description
1 polymer ?
#
loop_
_entity_poly.entity_id
_entity_poly.type
_entity_poly.pdbx_seq_one_letter_code
_entity_poly.pdbx_strand_id
1 'polypeptide(L)'
;MSRAIRHPNLFRDFWRDFNTEKRWKFPELPPSEILRLLHCPLYHINQNELVRAKWMWGRRPASLLGNSLVGYLLAIFIGFLLMLVPYAGILFAIFWFSATLLLIANEVVSLVRWRHQYESSMARVIRSRIKSR
;
A
#
# COMPACT_ATOMS: atom_id res chain seq x y z
N MET A 1 -29.37 -20.35 -0.16
CA MET A 1 -28.53 -19.60 -1.12
C MET A 1 -27.15 -19.40 -0.50
N SER A 2 -26.23 -20.35 -0.73
CA SER A 2 -24.95 -20.43 -0.02
C SER A 2 -23.87 -19.59 -0.73
N ARG A 3 -23.26 -18.65 -0.01
CA ARG A 3 -22.15 -17.80 -0.51
C ARG A 3 -20.93 -18.69 -0.74
N ALA A 4 -20.62 -18.97 -2.01
CA ALA A 4 -19.38 -19.61 -2.40
C ALA A 4 -18.18 -18.71 -2.02
N ILE A 5 -17.40 -19.17 -1.04
CA ILE A 5 -16.12 -18.56 -0.64
C ILE A 5 -15.11 -18.87 -1.75
N ARG A 6 -14.93 -17.93 -2.68
CA ARG A 6 -13.94 -18.02 -3.76
C ARG A 6 -12.59 -17.49 -3.24
N HIS A 7 -11.77 -18.36 -2.64
CA HIS A 7 -10.40 -18.02 -2.22
C HIS A 7 -9.27 -18.96 -2.74
N PRO A 8 -9.20 -19.34 -4.03
CA PRO A 8 -7.99 -20.01 -4.52
C PRO A 8 -6.85 -19.06 -4.95
N ASN A 9 -7.08 -17.73 -5.04
CA ASN A 9 -6.14 -16.81 -5.71
C ASN A 9 -5.45 -15.76 -4.82
N LEU A 10 -5.76 -15.69 -3.51
CA LEU A 10 -5.22 -14.65 -2.62
C LEU A 10 -3.68 -14.61 -2.63
N PHE A 11 -3.04 -15.78 -2.56
CA PHE A 11 -1.59 -15.88 -2.57
C PHE A 11 -1.00 -15.50 -3.92
N ARG A 12 -1.65 -15.89 -5.03
CA ARG A 12 -1.20 -15.53 -6.38
C ARG A 12 -1.33 -14.04 -6.65
N ASP A 13 -2.43 -13.43 -6.22
CA ASP A 13 -2.64 -11.98 -6.32
C ASP A 13 -1.64 -11.23 -5.43
N PHE A 14 -1.39 -11.72 -4.21
CA PHE A 14 -0.36 -11.20 -3.32
C PHE A 14 1.04 -11.22 -3.95
N TRP A 15 1.46 -12.36 -4.51
CA TRP A 15 2.76 -12.49 -5.18
C TRP A 15 2.87 -11.62 -6.43
N ARG A 16 1.79 -11.51 -7.20
CA ARG A 16 1.75 -10.61 -8.35
C ARG A 16 1.95 -9.17 -7.90
N ASP A 17 1.20 -8.73 -6.89
CA ASP A 17 1.28 -7.36 -6.38
C ASP A 17 2.66 -7.10 -5.77
N PHE A 18 3.25 -8.05 -5.04
CA PHE A 18 4.61 -7.94 -4.50
C PHE A 18 5.70 -7.84 -5.59
N ASN A 19 5.57 -8.60 -6.67
CA ASN A 19 6.55 -8.64 -7.78
C ASN A 19 6.27 -7.62 -8.90
N THR A 20 5.26 -6.76 -8.77
CA THR A 20 4.96 -5.77 -9.82
C THR A 20 6.07 -4.73 -9.84
N GLU A 21 6.96 -4.80 -10.83
CA GLU A 21 8.10 -3.88 -10.99
C GLU A 21 7.66 -2.40 -11.01
N LYS A 22 8.38 -1.61 -10.21
CA LYS A 22 8.14 -0.19 -9.88
C LYS A 22 8.22 0.75 -11.10
N ARG A 23 7.24 0.75 -11.99
CA ARG A 23 7.00 1.86 -12.92
C ARG A 23 5.72 2.60 -12.55
N TRP A 24 5.77 3.26 -11.40
CA TRP A 24 4.71 4.17 -10.98
C TRP A 24 4.60 5.32 -11.99
N LYS A 25 3.39 5.58 -12.47
CA LYS A 25 3.15 6.63 -13.48
C LYS A 25 3.16 8.03 -12.87
N PHE A 26 2.82 8.12 -11.58
CA PHE A 26 2.70 9.39 -10.88
C PHE A 26 3.62 9.42 -9.64
N PRO A 27 4.17 10.60 -9.30
CA PRO A 27 4.85 10.79 -8.03
C PRO A 27 3.87 10.61 -6.87
N GLU A 28 4.39 10.28 -5.69
CA GLU A 28 3.59 10.02 -4.49
C GLU A 28 3.15 11.34 -3.84
N LEU A 29 2.22 12.03 -4.51
CA LEU A 29 1.72 13.35 -4.15
C LEU A 29 0.20 13.34 -4.01
N PRO A 30 -0.39 14.24 -3.22
CA PRO A 30 -1.84 14.36 -3.13
C PRO A 30 -2.45 14.73 -4.48
N PRO A 31 -3.72 14.35 -4.76
CA PRO A 31 -4.39 14.62 -6.04
C PRO A 31 -4.30 16.07 -6.51
N SER A 32 -4.39 17.02 -5.57
CA SER A 32 -4.30 18.46 -5.86
C SER A 32 -2.92 18.87 -6.41
N GLU A 33 -1.85 18.29 -5.88
CA GLU A 33 -0.48 18.59 -6.33
C GLU A 33 -0.19 17.94 -7.68
N ILE A 34 -0.67 16.72 -7.91
CA ILE A 34 -0.56 16.07 -9.23
C ILE A 34 -1.27 16.90 -10.30
N LEU A 35 -2.48 17.40 -10.01
CA LEU A 35 -3.22 18.25 -10.94
C LEU A 35 -2.51 19.59 -11.18
N ARG A 36 -1.88 20.15 -10.16
CA ARG A 36 -1.06 21.37 -10.27
C ARG A 36 0.17 21.13 -11.15
N LEU A 37 0.89 20.03 -10.95
CA LEU A 37 2.03 19.61 -11.78
C LEU A 37 1.64 19.44 -13.25
N LEU A 38 0.47 18.85 -13.50
CA LEU A 38 -0.08 18.65 -14.85
C LEU A 38 -0.76 19.90 -15.44
N HIS A 39 -0.70 21.05 -14.75
CA HIS A 39 -1.35 22.32 -15.15
C HIS A 39 -2.82 22.12 -15.55
N CYS A 40 -3.53 21.23 -14.85
CA CYS A 40 -4.91 20.88 -15.18
C CYS A 40 -5.87 21.79 -14.41
N PRO A 41 -6.66 22.64 -15.09
CA PRO A 41 -7.67 23.44 -14.43
C PRO A 41 -8.77 22.53 -13.85
N LEU A 42 -9.06 22.70 -12.55
CA LEU A 42 -10.02 21.92 -11.77
C LEU A 42 -11.44 21.92 -12.36
N TYR A 43 -11.77 22.92 -13.18
CA TYR A 43 -13.10 23.12 -13.77
C TYR A 43 -13.49 22.04 -14.80
N HIS A 44 -12.53 21.47 -15.54
CA HIS A 44 -12.80 20.46 -16.58
C HIS A 44 -12.66 19.01 -16.10
N ILE A 45 -12.54 18.81 -14.79
CA ILE A 45 -12.30 17.51 -14.20
C ILE A 45 -13.60 16.96 -13.62
N ASN A 46 -13.84 15.67 -13.82
CA ASN A 46 -14.90 14.96 -13.13
C ASN A 46 -14.70 15.03 -11.60
N GLN A 47 -15.48 15.90 -10.95
CA GLN A 47 -15.41 16.16 -9.51
C GLN A 47 -15.68 14.90 -8.69
N ASN A 48 -16.52 13.97 -9.17
CA ASN A 48 -16.82 12.72 -8.45
C ASN A 48 -15.59 11.82 -8.37
N GLU A 49 -14.81 11.72 -9.45
CA GLU A 49 -13.57 10.95 -9.46
C GLU A 49 -12.45 11.65 -8.67
N LEU A 50 -12.45 13.00 -8.63
CA LEU A 50 -11.53 13.76 -7.79
C LEU A 50 -11.80 13.55 -6.29
N VAL A 51 -13.06 13.58 -5.87
CA VAL A 51 -13.46 13.28 -4.48
C VAL A 51 -13.06 11.86 -4.12
N ARG A 52 -13.25 10.90 -5.03
CA ARG A 52 -12.80 9.52 -4.85
C ARG A 52 -11.28 9.41 -4.68
N ALA A 53 -10.51 10.12 -5.51
CA ALA A 53 -9.05 10.14 -5.40
C ALA A 53 -8.58 10.77 -4.08
N LYS A 54 -9.23 11.86 -3.63
CA LYS A 54 -8.95 12.48 -2.32
C LYS A 54 -9.30 11.54 -1.16
N TRP A 55 -10.44 10.86 -1.23
CA TRP A 55 -10.86 9.89 -0.23
C TRP A 55 -9.93 8.69 -0.16
N MET A 56 -9.47 8.19 -1.32
CA MET A 56 -8.44 7.15 -1.37
C MET A 56 -7.14 7.65 -0.75
N TRP A 57 -6.72 8.88 -1.07
CA TRP A 57 -5.53 9.48 -0.48
C TRP A 57 -5.58 9.52 1.06
N GLY A 58 -6.73 9.92 1.62
CA GLY A 58 -6.94 9.94 3.07
C GLY A 58 -6.98 8.55 3.73
N ARG A 59 -7.22 7.49 2.96
CA ARG A 59 -7.17 6.08 3.42
C ARG A 59 -5.84 5.39 3.12
N ARG A 60 -4.77 6.15 2.91
CA ARG A 60 -3.45 5.56 2.77
C ARG A 60 -3.19 4.64 3.96
N PRO A 61 -2.85 3.35 3.74
CA PRO A 61 -2.49 2.47 4.83
C PRO A 61 -1.28 3.10 5.52
N ALA A 62 -1.44 3.47 6.78
CA ALA A 62 -0.33 3.88 7.61
C ALA A 62 0.56 2.65 7.80
N SER A 63 1.87 2.80 7.62
CA SER A 63 2.80 1.74 8.01
C SER A 63 2.62 1.53 9.52
N LEU A 64 2.33 0.30 9.96
CA LEU A 64 2.17 -0.01 11.39
C LEU A 64 3.52 0.11 12.10
N LEU A 65 4.62 -0.15 11.39
CA LEU A 65 5.98 0.13 11.83
C LEU A 65 6.35 1.62 11.78
N GLY A 66 5.44 2.46 11.25
CA GLY A 66 5.68 3.88 11.00
C GLY A 66 6.66 4.10 9.86
N ASN A 67 6.63 5.28 9.24
CA ASN A 67 7.70 5.72 8.32
C ASN A 67 9.06 5.92 9.01
N SER A 68 9.19 5.50 10.26
CA SER A 68 10.30 5.76 11.13
C SER A 68 11.13 4.50 11.26
N LEU A 69 12.39 4.61 10.84
CA LEU A 69 13.46 3.62 11.03
C LEU A 69 13.47 3.02 12.46
N VAL A 70 12.97 3.76 13.45
CA VAL A 70 12.78 3.36 14.84
C VAL A 70 11.92 2.09 14.99
N GLY A 71 10.83 1.93 14.22
CA GLY A 71 9.96 0.75 14.35
C GLY A 71 10.69 -0.53 13.95
N TYR A 72 11.47 -0.47 12.88
CA TYR A 72 12.31 -1.59 12.43
C TYR A 72 13.42 -1.90 13.44
N LEU A 73 14.09 -0.87 13.99
CA LEU A 73 15.10 -1.07 15.04
C LEU A 73 14.51 -1.72 16.29
N LEU A 74 13.32 -1.31 16.71
CA LEU A 74 12.63 -1.91 17.85
C LEU A 74 12.31 -3.39 17.61
N ALA A 75 11.83 -3.74 16.40
CA ALA A 75 11.54 -5.11 16.04
C ALA A 75 12.79 -6.01 16.05
N ILE A 76 13.93 -5.50 15.57
CA ILE A 76 15.23 -6.19 15.61
C ILE A 76 15.71 -6.34 17.06
N PHE A 77 15.59 -5.29 17.87
CA PHE A 77 15.99 -5.30 19.27
C PHE A 77 15.21 -6.34 20.09
N ILE A 78 13.89 -6.44 19.88
CA ILE A 78 13.05 -7.47 20.51
C ILE A 78 13.48 -8.88 20.05
N GLY A 79 13.77 -9.06 18.77
CA GLY A 79 14.30 -10.31 18.24
C GLY A 79 15.62 -10.74 18.91
N PHE A 80 16.52 -9.78 19.14
CA PHE A 80 17.79 -10.02 19.83
C PHE A 80 17.58 -10.38 21.30
N LEU A 81 16.67 -9.69 22.00
CA LEU A 81 16.29 -10.01 23.38
C LEU A 81 15.73 -11.42 23.53
N LEU A 82 14.92 -11.88 22.57
CA LEU A 82 14.36 -13.23 22.59
C LEU A 82 15.44 -14.32 22.47
N MET A 83 16.55 -14.05 21.78
CA MET A 83 17.68 -14.99 21.68
C MET A 83 18.46 -15.15 22.99
N LEU A 84 18.34 -14.20 23.94
CA LEU A 84 18.98 -14.31 25.25
C LEU A 84 18.31 -15.32 26.18
N VAL A 85 17.12 -15.82 25.83
CA VAL A 85 16.41 -16.85 26.61
C VAL A 85 16.89 -18.24 26.18
N PRO A 86 17.60 -19.00 27.04
CA PRO A 86 18.11 -20.32 26.65
C PRO A 86 16.98 -21.33 26.42
N TYR A 87 17.24 -22.32 25.54
CA TYR A 87 16.35 -23.43 25.11
C TYR A 87 15.08 -23.04 24.34
N ALA A 88 14.29 -22.07 24.81
CA ALA A 88 13.04 -21.65 24.17
C ALA A 88 13.20 -20.41 23.25
N GLY A 89 14.26 -19.61 23.45
CA GLY A 89 14.46 -18.35 22.75
C GLY A 89 14.58 -18.49 21.23
N ILE A 90 15.14 -19.59 20.73
CA ILE A 90 15.26 -19.84 19.28
C ILE A 90 13.88 -19.99 18.64
N LEU A 91 12.96 -20.74 19.26
CA LEU A 91 11.60 -20.92 18.73
C LEU A 91 10.82 -19.60 18.75
N PHE A 92 10.92 -18.84 19.84
CA PHE A 92 10.29 -17.52 19.92
C PHE A 92 10.90 -16.53 18.92
N ALA A 93 12.21 -16.56 18.70
CA ALA A 93 12.87 -15.71 17.72
C ALA A 93 12.40 -16.04 16.30
N ILE A 94 12.34 -17.32 15.91
CA ILE A 94 11.82 -17.73 14.59
C ILE A 94 10.36 -17.30 14.42
N PHE A 95 9.53 -17.50 15.45
CA PHE A 95 8.15 -17.06 15.42
C PHE A 95 8.04 -15.52 15.27
N TRP A 96 8.86 -14.77 16.00
CA TRP A 96 8.90 -13.31 15.92
C TRP A 96 9.36 -12.80 14.56
N PHE A 97 10.45 -13.35 14.01
CA PHE A 97 10.95 -12.98 12.69
C PHE A 97 9.96 -13.34 11.57
N SER A 98 9.30 -14.50 11.65
CA SER A 98 8.27 -14.86 10.67
C SER A 98 7.04 -13.95 10.77
N ALA A 99 6.57 -13.62 11.98
CA ALA A 99 5.45 -12.71 12.17
C ALA A 99 5.76 -11.30 11.67
N THR A 100 6.92 -10.74 12.01
CA THR A 100 7.36 -9.41 11.54
C THR A 100 7.52 -9.38 10.02
N LEU A 101 8.10 -10.43 9.41
CA LEU A 101 8.20 -10.54 7.97
C LEU A 101 6.82 -10.56 7.29
N LEU A 102 5.87 -11.32 7.82
CA LEU A 102 4.51 -11.38 7.29
C LEU A 102 3.78 -10.03 7.40
N LEU A 103 3.96 -9.31 8.51
CA LEU A 103 3.39 -7.97 8.69
C LEU A 103 3.97 -6.99 7.66
N ILE A 104 5.29 -6.97 7.48
CA ILE A 104 5.95 -6.11 6.49
C ILE A 104 5.45 -6.45 5.09
N ALA A 105 5.38 -7.73 4.74
CA ALA A 105 4.94 -8.15 3.42
C ALA A 105 3.47 -7.76 3.16
N ASN A 106 2.60 -7.90 4.17
CA ASN A 106 1.21 -7.45 4.09
C ASN A 106 1.07 -5.92 3.99
N GLU A 107 1.91 -5.16 4.71
CA GLU A 107 1.97 -3.70 4.56
C GLU A 107 2.39 -3.29 3.15
N VAL A 108 3.46 -3.88 2.61
CA VAL A 108 3.95 -3.60 1.26
C VAL A 108 2.87 -3.89 0.24
N VAL A 109 2.22 -5.05 0.31
CA VAL A 109 1.14 -5.41 -0.63
C VAL A 109 -0.06 -4.49 -0.47
N SER A 110 -0.45 -4.14 0.77
CA SER A 110 -1.54 -3.19 1.02
C SER A 110 -1.23 -1.81 0.43
N LEU A 111 0.01 -1.34 0.57
CA LEU A 111 0.47 -0.05 0.04
C LEU A 111 0.53 -0.08 -1.49
N VAL A 112 1.07 -1.13 -2.09
CA VAL A 112 1.10 -1.35 -3.54
C VAL A 112 -0.31 -1.37 -4.11
N ARG A 113 -1.22 -2.14 -3.48
CA ARG A 113 -2.60 -2.27 -3.93
C ARG A 113 -3.35 -0.94 -3.81
N TRP A 114 -3.17 -0.23 -2.70
CA TRP A 114 -3.71 1.12 -2.54
C TRP A 114 -3.18 2.06 -3.61
N ARG A 115 -1.87 2.05 -3.88
CA ARG A 115 -1.22 2.90 -4.88
C ARG A 115 -1.75 2.61 -6.29
N HIS A 116 -1.92 1.34 -6.64
CA HIS A 116 -2.49 0.95 -7.92
C HIS A 116 -3.93 1.46 -8.11
N GLN A 117 -4.77 1.37 -7.07
CA GLN A 117 -6.15 1.89 -7.11
C GLN A 117 -6.19 3.41 -7.20
N TYR A 118 -5.28 4.08 -6.49
CA TYR A 118 -5.11 5.52 -6.56
C TYR A 118 -4.71 5.97 -7.97
N GLU A 119 -3.68 5.37 -8.56
CA GLU A 119 -3.22 5.70 -9.92
C GLU A 119 -4.32 5.45 -10.97
N SER A 120 -5.07 4.35 -10.85
CA SER A 120 -6.20 4.07 -11.74
C SER A 120 -7.29 5.15 -11.66
N SER A 121 -7.58 5.65 -10.45
CA SER A 121 -8.54 6.73 -10.24
C SER A 121 -8.02 8.05 -10.83
N MET A 122 -6.75 8.38 -10.62
CA MET A 122 -6.12 9.57 -11.21
C MET A 122 -6.03 9.50 -12.74
N ALA A 123 -5.74 8.32 -13.30
CA ALA A 123 -5.74 8.11 -14.74
C ALA A 123 -7.14 8.34 -15.36
N ARG A 124 -8.22 7.96 -14.66
CA ARG A 124 -9.60 8.25 -15.09
C ARG A 124 -9.92 9.74 -15.02
N VAL A 125 -9.50 10.41 -13.96
CA VAL A 125 -9.60 11.88 -13.81
C VAL A 125 -8.96 12.57 -15.02
N ILE A 126 -7.73 12.20 -15.37
CA ILE A 126 -7.01 12.79 -16.50
C ILE A 126 -7.67 12.42 -17.83
N ARG A 127 -8.12 11.17 -18.02
CA ARG A 127 -8.78 10.75 -19.26
C ARG A 127 -10.13 11.43 -19.46
N SER A 128 -10.87 11.71 -18.38
CA SER A 128 -12.16 12.41 -18.47
C SER A 128 -12.03 13.79 -19.11
N ARG A 129 -10.89 14.45 -18.92
CA ARG A 129 -10.54 15.71 -19.59
C ARG A 129 -10.42 15.54 -21.11
N ILE A 130 -9.74 14.49 -21.57
CA ILE A 130 -9.47 14.27 -23.01
C ILE A 130 -10.79 14.10 -23.79
N LYS A 131 -11.81 13.49 -23.17
CA LYS A 131 -13.12 13.27 -23.80
C LYS A 131 -14.02 14.52 -23.81
N SER A 132 -13.69 15.54 -23.03
CA SER A 132 -14.44 16.81 -22.94
C SER A 132 -13.94 17.89 -23.93
N ARG A 133 -12.94 17.57 -24.74
CA ARG A 133 -12.36 18.45 -25.76
C ARG A 133 -12.71 17.93 -27.14
#